data_AF-A0A7V5F0L1-F1
#
_entry.id   AF-A0A7V5F0L1-F1
#
_cell.length_a   1.000
_cell.length_b   1.000
_cell.length_c   1.000
_cell.angle_alpha   90.00
_cell.angle_beta   90.00
_cell.angle_gamma   90.00
#
_symmetry.space_group_name_H-M   'P 1'
#
loop_
_entity.id
_entity.type
_entity.pdbx_description
1 polymer ?
#
loop_
_entity_poly.entity_id
_entity_poly.type
_entity_poly.pdbx_seq_one_letter_code
_entity_poly.pdbx_strand_id
1 'polypeptide(L)'
;MKKYWQNFSLEQSLGFILHRTLTAIRAVARYEFQNEASDVTIDQWIILCALWEKEGRSQTELSEKTYKDRATVTRMLDLLEKKAYFSSAIFRGQKDI
;
A
#
# COMPACT_ATOMS: atom_id res chain seq x y z
N MET A 1 7.56 25.43 -26.69
CA MET A 1 7.55 24.93 -25.29
C MET A 1 7.50 26.03 -24.21
N LYS A 2 8.23 27.16 -24.33
CA LYS A 2 8.26 28.20 -23.27
C LYS A 2 6.93 28.92 -22.96
N LYS A 3 5.92 28.86 -23.83
CA LYS A 3 4.64 29.59 -23.69
C LYS A 3 3.65 28.97 -22.67
N TYR A 4 3.75 27.67 -22.40
CA TYR A 4 2.75 26.94 -21.58
C TYR A 4 3.04 26.90 -20.08
N TRP A 5 4.26 27.28 -19.67
CA TRP A 5 4.70 27.20 -18.27
C TRP A 5 4.65 28.54 -17.54
N GLN A 6 4.31 29.64 -18.22
CA GLN A 6 4.31 30.99 -17.63
C GLN A 6 3.24 31.19 -16.53
N ASN A 7 2.19 30.35 -16.53
CA ASN A 7 1.13 30.36 -15.51
C ASN A 7 1.05 29.04 -14.73
N PHE A 8 2.07 28.17 -14.81
CA PHE A 8 2.09 26.94 -14.03
C PHE A 8 2.44 27.25 -12.58
N SER A 9 1.54 26.92 -11.66
CA SER A 9 1.81 26.92 -10.23
C SER A 9 1.88 25.48 -9.74
N LEU A 10 3.05 25.07 -9.26
CA LEU A 10 3.25 23.74 -8.66
C LEU A 10 2.29 23.53 -7.50
N GLU A 11 2.14 24.54 -6.63
CA GLU A 11 1.32 24.47 -5.42
C GLU A 11 -0.18 24.28 -5.71
N GLN A 12 -0.64 24.78 -6.85
CA GLN A 12 -2.03 24.64 -7.31
C GLN A 12 -2.21 23.42 -8.21
N SER A 13 -1.13 22.74 -8.61
CA SER A 13 -1.24 21.56 -9.45
C SER A 13 -1.88 20.40 -8.67
N LEU A 14 -2.83 19.71 -9.31
CA LEU A 14 -3.54 18.59 -8.69
C LEU A 14 -2.58 17.51 -8.19
N GLY A 15 -1.53 17.21 -8.95
CA GLY A 15 -0.52 16.23 -8.56
C GLY A 15 0.21 16.60 -7.26
N PHE A 16 0.56 17.87 -7.08
CA PHE A 16 1.20 18.34 -5.86
C PHE A 16 0.25 18.36 -4.66
N ILE A 17 -1.00 18.78 -4.86
CA ILE A 17 -2.04 18.75 -3.82
C ILE A 17 -2.26 17.30 -3.37
N LEU A 18 -2.45 16.36 -4.29
CA LEU A 18 -2.62 14.93 -3.97
C LEU A 18 -1.39 14.36 -3.25
N HIS A 19 -0.18 14.73 -3.69
CA HIS A 19 1.05 14.30 -3.03
C HIS A 19 1.15 14.82 -1.59
N ARG A 20 0.83 16.10 -1.35
CA ARG A 20 0.81 16.70 -0.01
C ARG A 20 -0.23 16.02 0.87
N THR A 21 -1.44 15.80 0.36
CA THR A 21 -2.51 15.09 1.08
C THR A 21 -2.08 13.67 1.45
N LEU A 22 -1.52 12.92 0.50
CA LEU A 22 -1.03 11.57 0.76
C LEU A 22 0.09 11.57 1.80
N THR A 23 1.00 12.53 1.76
CA THR A 23 2.07 12.68 2.75
C THR A 23 1.52 12.93 4.15
N ALA A 24 0.51 13.80 4.28
CA ALA A 24 -0.15 14.08 5.55
C ALA A 24 -0.86 12.85 6.11
N ILE A 25 -1.63 12.13 5.27
CA ILE A 25 -2.30 10.88 5.67
C ILE A 25 -1.28 9.85 6.17
N ARG A 26 -0.15 9.70 5.46
CA ARG A 26 0.92 8.78 5.88
C ARG A 26 1.55 9.16 7.21
N ALA A 27 1.69 10.45 7.50
CA ALA A 27 2.22 10.92 8.78
C ALA A 27 1.27 10.57 9.93
N VAL A 28 -0.05 10.81 9.76
CA VAL A 28 -1.07 10.45 10.74
C VAL A 28 -1.09 8.94 10.97
N ALA A 29 -1.15 8.13 9.91
CA ALA A 29 -1.17 6.67 10.05
C ALA A 29 0.08 6.13 10.76
N ARG A 30 1.26 6.70 10.49
CA ARG A 30 2.49 6.32 11.20
C ARG A 30 2.41 6.63 12.70
N TYR A 31 1.84 7.78 13.06
CA TYR A 31 1.65 8.15 14.46
C TYR A 31 0.71 7.16 15.17
N GLU A 32 -0.44 6.84 14.57
CA GLU A 32 -1.37 5.84 15.11
C GLU A 32 -0.73 4.45 15.27
N PHE A 33 -0.04 3.97 14.23
CA PHE A 33 0.62 2.66 14.27
C PHE A 33 1.74 2.58 15.31
N GLN A 34 2.48 3.67 15.54
CA GLN A 34 3.48 3.76 16.59
C GLN A 34 2.85 3.72 17.98
N ASN A 35 1.71 4.39 18.19
CA ASN A 35 1.01 4.40 19.46
C ASN A 35 0.46 3.02 19.83
N GLU A 36 0.05 2.23 18.85
CA GLU A 36 -0.40 0.85 19.05
C GLU A 36 0.77 -0.16 19.14
N ALA A 37 2.02 0.32 19.16
CA ALA A 37 3.24 -0.51 19.10
C ALA A 37 3.25 -1.50 17.91
N SER A 38 2.53 -1.16 16.83
CA SER A 38 2.47 -1.96 15.62
C SER A 38 3.65 -1.63 14.71
N ASP A 39 4.39 -2.64 14.28
CA ASP A 39 5.47 -2.48 13.30
C ASP A 39 4.90 -2.70 11.89
N VAL A 40 3.94 -1.86 11.48
CA VAL A 40 3.31 -1.92 10.15
C VAL A 40 3.37 -0.55 9.49
N THR A 41 3.80 -0.52 8.22
CA THR A 41 3.72 0.69 7.41
C THR A 41 2.33 0.80 6.77
N ILE A 42 1.89 2.02 6.43
CA ILE A 42 0.62 2.24 5.73
C ILE A 42 0.47 1.42 4.43
N ASP A 43 1.55 1.24 3.67
CA ASP A 43 1.49 0.44 2.44
C ASP A 43 1.34 -1.07 2.74
N GLN A 44 1.92 -1.55 3.84
CA GLN A 44 1.70 -2.92 4.33
C GLN A 44 0.30 -3.10 4.91
N TRP A 45 -0.22 -2.09 5.63
CA TRP A 45 -1.58 -2.09 6.15
C TRP A 45 -2.62 -2.17 5.02
N ILE A 46 -2.43 -1.43 3.92
CA ILE A 46 -3.29 -1.53 2.73
C ILE A 46 -3.31 -2.97 2.17
N ILE A 47 -2.17 -3.67 2.16
CA ILE A 47 -2.10 -5.07 1.73
C ILE A 47 -2.90 -5.97 2.69
N LEU A 48 -2.76 -5.78 4.00
CA LEU A 48 -3.54 -6.51 5.01
C LEU A 48 -5.04 -6.26 4.86
N CYS A 49 -5.48 -5.01 4.64
CA CYS A 49 -6.88 -4.70 4.37
C CYS A 49 -7.40 -5.39 3.11
N ALA A 50 -6.61 -5.40 2.02
CA ALA A 50 -7.00 -6.07 0.79
C ALA A 50 -7.16 -7.59 0.96
N LEU A 51 -6.32 -8.20 1.81
CA LEU A 51 -6.42 -9.60 2.21
C LEU A 51 -7.61 -9.86 3.15
N TRP A 52 -7.92 -8.92 4.05
CA TRP A 52 -9.11 -9.01 4.91
C TRP A 52 -10.40 -8.98 4.09
N GLU A 53 -10.50 -8.09 3.10
CA GLU A 53 -11.67 -8.00 2.22
C GLU A 53 -11.97 -9.32 1.50
N LYS A 54 -10.93 -10.05 1.09
CA LYS A 54 -11.02 -11.33 0.40
C LYS A 54 -9.75 -12.12 0.64
N GLU A 55 -9.87 -13.19 1.42
CA GLU A 55 -8.81 -14.19 1.57
C GLU A 55 -8.53 -14.87 0.22
N GLY A 56 -7.37 -15.51 0.09
CA GLY A 56 -7.00 -16.24 -1.13
C GLY A 56 -6.54 -15.39 -2.32
N ARG A 57 -6.48 -14.04 -2.21
CA ARG A 57 -6.01 -13.20 -3.33
C ARG A 57 -4.62 -13.58 -3.80
N SER A 58 -4.47 -13.73 -5.11
CA SER A 58 -3.17 -13.85 -5.75
C SER A 58 -2.36 -12.56 -5.64
N GLN A 59 -1.03 -12.66 -5.78
CA GLN A 59 -0.13 -11.50 -5.81
C GLN A 59 -0.46 -10.53 -6.96
N THR A 60 -0.98 -11.05 -8.08
CA THR A 60 -1.44 -10.24 -9.21
C THR A 60 -2.69 -9.45 -8.86
N GLU A 61 -3.71 -10.10 -8.26
CA GLU A 61 -4.92 -9.40 -7.81
C GLU A 61 -4.59 -8.33 -6.75
N LEU A 62 -3.65 -8.59 -5.85
CA LEU A 62 -3.20 -7.61 -4.85
C LEU A 62 -2.46 -6.44 -5.50
N SER A 63 -1.63 -6.70 -6.51
CA SER A 63 -0.90 -5.68 -7.28
C SER A 63 -1.89 -4.73 -7.97
N GLU A 64 -2.88 -5.27 -8.66
CA GLU A 64 -3.93 -4.49 -9.34
C GLU A 64 -4.78 -3.69 -8.35
N LYS A 65 -5.25 -4.33 -7.28
CA LYS A 65 -6.13 -3.69 -6.28
C LYS A 65 -5.44 -2.58 -5.50
N THR A 66 -4.15 -2.70 -5.23
CA THR A 66 -3.39 -1.73 -4.42
C THR A 66 -2.58 -0.73 -5.24
N TYR A 67 -2.64 -0.82 -6.58
CA TYR A 67 -1.87 -0.01 -7.51
C TYR A 67 -0.35 -0.06 -7.23
N LYS A 68 0.15 -1.24 -6.86
CA LYS A 68 1.56 -1.51 -6.60
C LYS A 68 2.07 -2.53 -7.60
N ASP A 69 3.35 -2.49 -7.95
CA ASP A 69 3.94 -3.54 -8.78
C ASP A 69 4.03 -4.87 -8.01
N ARG A 70 4.04 -5.98 -8.76
CA ARG A 70 4.05 -7.32 -8.18
C ARG A 70 5.26 -7.59 -7.29
N ALA A 71 6.45 -7.09 -7.64
CA ALA A 71 7.66 -7.32 -6.84
C ALA A 71 7.56 -6.62 -5.47
N THR A 72 7.00 -5.40 -5.44
CA THR A 72 6.68 -4.68 -4.20
C THR A 72 5.68 -5.46 -3.35
N VAL A 73 4.61 -5.99 -3.96
CA VAL A 73 3.61 -6.81 -3.24
C VAL A 73 4.25 -8.06 -2.63
N THR A 74 5.03 -8.82 -3.40
CA THR A 74 5.72 -10.03 -2.90
C THR A 74 6.60 -9.69 -1.70
N ARG A 75 7.45 -8.67 -1.82
CA ARG A 75 8.32 -8.22 -0.72
C ARG A 75 7.51 -7.77 0.51
N MET A 76 6.37 -7.12 0.32
CA MET A 76 5.50 -6.71 1.44
C MET A 76 4.91 -7.92 2.15
N LEU A 77 4.43 -8.93 1.41
CA LEU A 77 3.90 -10.18 1.98
C LEU A 77 4.99 -10.91 2.77
N ASP A 78 6.20 -11.03 2.23
CA ASP A 78 7.33 -11.67 2.93
C ASP A 78 7.67 -10.96 4.26
N LEU A 79 7.63 -9.63 4.27
CA LEU A 79 7.88 -8.83 5.48
C LEU A 79 6.73 -8.96 6.49
N LEU A 80 5.49 -8.99 6.02
CA LEU A 80 4.30 -9.17 6.86
C LEU A 80 4.25 -10.56 7.51
N GLU A 81 4.64 -11.61 6.76
CA GLU A 81 4.74 -12.97 7.27
C GLU A 81 5.84 -13.09 8.34
N LYS A 82 7.01 -12.48 8.13
CA LYS A 82 8.09 -12.42 9.14
C LYS A 82 7.67 -11.71 10.42
N LYS A 83 6.74 -10.76 10.32
CA LYS A 83 6.17 -10.02 11.44
C LYS A 83 4.94 -10.71 12.05
N ALA A 84 4.58 -11.91 11.57
CA ALA A 84 3.42 -12.68 12.00
C ALA A 84 2.05 -11.96 11.85
N TYR A 85 1.97 -10.95 10.98
CA TYR A 85 0.70 -10.31 10.63
C TYR A 85 -0.11 -11.10 9.59
N PHE A 86 0.50 -12.11 8.98
CA PHE A 86 -0.06 -12.93 7.92
C PHE A 86 0.63 -14.29 7.88
N SER A 87 -0.04 -15.32 7.34
CA SER A 87 0.59 -16.62 7.06
C SER A 87 0.23 -17.16 5.68
N SER A 88 1.24 -17.49 4.88
CA SER A 88 1.07 -18.13 3.57
C SER A 88 0.55 -19.57 3.67
N ALA A 89 0.62 -20.19 4.85
CA ALA A 89 0.13 -21.55 5.08
C ALA A 89 -1.40 -21.64 4.93
N ILE A 90 -2.14 -20.56 5.22
CA ILE A 90 -3.59 -20.46 5.04
C ILE A 90 -3.97 -20.63 3.55
N PHE A 91 -3.04 -20.36 2.63
CA PHE A 91 -3.27 -20.31 1.18
C PHE A 91 -2.87 -21.60 0.46
N ARG A 92 -2.09 -22.50 1.08
CA ARG A 92 -1.63 -23.73 0.42
C ARG A 92 -2.71 -24.80 0.27
N GLY A 93 -3.88 -24.62 0.90
CA GLY A 93 -5.04 -25.52 0.78
C GLY A 93 -6.00 -25.23 -0.37
N GLN A 94 -5.77 -24.19 -1.18
CA GLN A 94 -6.65 -23.79 -2.30
C GLN A 94 -5.89 -23.76 -3.64
N LYS A 95 -5.06 -24.78 -3.90
CA LYS A 95 -4.33 -24.91 -5.18
C LYS A 95 -4.95 -25.88 -6.17
N ASP A 96 -6.17 -26.35 -5.90
CA ASP A 96 -6.95 -27.19 -6.80
C ASP A 96 -8.31 -26.52 -7.02
N ILE A 97 -8.48 -25.87 -8.18
CA ILE A 97 -9.67 -25.71 -9.04
C ILE A 97 -9.29 -24.76 -10.19
#